data_AF-A0A6I7N7K6-F1
#
_entry.id   AF-A0A6I7N7K6-F1
#
_cell.length_a   1.000
_cell.length_b   1.000
_cell.length_c   1.000
_cell.angle_alpha   90.00
_cell.angle_beta   90.00
_cell.angle_gamma   90.00
#
_symmetry.space_group_name_H-M   'P 1'
#
loop_
_entity.id
_entity.type
_entity.pdbx_description
1 polymer ?
#
loop_
_entity_poly.entity_id
_entity_poly.type
_entity_poly.pdbx_seq_one_letter_code
_entity_poly.pdbx_strand_id
1 'polypeptide(L)'
;MDVVLLFVILILFLVVPVMLAARLVKAKKTGFIPAMVAVVLLTGLFTGLEMIALSEWLTMLIAALVGAGVFAVALGTSLLRGFLISVIVVALQAAMLYLLFGVWLGSGAA
;
A
#
# COMPACT_ATOMS: atom_id res chain seq x y z
N MET A 1 15.45 -15.34 -16.50
CA MET A 1 14.87 -14.04 -16.89
C MET A 1 13.60 -13.74 -16.08
N ASP A 2 12.90 -14.76 -15.61
CA ASP A 2 11.59 -14.65 -14.96
C ASP A 2 11.63 -13.98 -13.58
N VAL A 3 12.68 -14.25 -12.79
CA VAL A 3 12.83 -13.65 -11.45
C VAL A 3 13.02 -12.13 -11.53
N VAL A 4 13.82 -11.65 -12.47
CA VAL A 4 14.06 -10.20 -12.66
C VAL A 4 12.78 -9.51 -13.09
N LEU A 5 12.02 -10.11 -14.01
CA LEU A 5 10.72 -9.60 -14.46
C LEU A 5 9.74 -9.49 -13.27
N LEU A 6 9.68 -10.52 -12.41
CA LEU A 6 8.84 -10.52 -11.22
C LEU A 6 9.17 -9.37 -10.27
N PHE A 7 10.47 -9.14 -10.01
CA PHE A 7 10.91 -8.02 -9.15
C PHE A 7 10.53 -6.66 -9.74
N VAL A 8 10.68 -6.48 -11.05
CA VAL A 8 10.30 -5.24 -11.74
C VAL A 8 8.79 -4.99 -11.60
N ILE A 9 7.97 -6.02 -11.80
CA ILE A 9 6.51 -5.93 -11.65
C ILE A 9 6.14 -5.56 -10.21
N LEU A 10 6.72 -6.25 -9.22
CA LEU A 10 6.49 -5.94 -7.79
C LEU A 10 6.83 -4.49 -7.46
N ILE A 11 7.97 -3.99 -7.95
CA ILE A 11 8.38 -2.60 -7.72
C ILE A 11 7.40 -1.62 -8.37
N LEU A 12 7.01 -1.88 -9.62
CA LEU A 12 6.10 -1.01 -10.37
C LEU A 12 4.70 -0.97 -9.75
N PHE A 13 4.20 -2.08 -9.22
CA PHE A 13 2.85 -2.15 -8.64
C PHE A 13 2.78 -1.76 -7.17
N LEU A 14 3.81 -2.06 -6.38
CA LEU A 14 3.78 -1.78 -4.95
C LEU A 14 4.49 -0.47 -4.63
N VAL A 15 5.73 -0.30 -5.10
CA VAL A 15 6.59 0.80 -4.64
C VAL A 15 6.26 2.10 -5.37
N VAL A 16 6.04 2.07 -6.68
CA VAL A 16 5.78 3.29 -7.47
C VAL A 16 4.50 4.02 -7.02
N PRO A 17 3.35 3.35 -6.80
CA PRO A 17 2.16 4.02 -6.28
C PRO A 17 2.37 4.65 -4.91
N VAL A 18 3.12 3.99 -4.02
CA VAL A 18 3.48 4.53 -2.70
C VAL A 18 4.35 5.78 -2.84
N MET A 19 5.32 5.78 -3.75
CA MET A 19 6.14 6.96 -4.05
C MET A 19 5.29 8.11 -4.59
N LEU A 20 4.38 7.83 -5.53
CA LEU A 20 3.49 8.84 -6.11
C LEU A 20 2.56 9.42 -5.05
N ALA A 21 1.91 8.57 -4.27
CA ALA A 21 1.04 8.99 -3.17
C ALA A 21 1.80 9.86 -2.16
N ALA A 22 3.00 9.45 -1.74
CA ALA A 22 3.84 10.22 -0.83
C ALA A 22 4.21 11.60 -1.38
N ARG A 23 4.47 11.72 -2.69
CA ARG A 23 4.73 13.00 -3.35
C ARG A 23 3.50 13.89 -3.39
N LEU A 24 2.33 13.32 -3.69
CA LEU A 24 1.06 14.06 -3.75
C LEU A 24 0.69 14.69 -2.41
N VAL A 25 0.92 14.00 -1.29
CA VAL A 25 0.67 14.55 0.06
C VAL A 25 1.87 15.30 0.67
N LYS A 26 2.92 15.56 -0.13
CA LYS A 26 4.14 16.30 0.30
C LYS A 26 4.81 15.67 1.53
N ALA A 27 5.05 14.37 1.49
CA ALA A 27 5.81 13.66 2.52
C ALA A 27 7.27 14.11 2.57
N LYS A 28 7.93 13.97 3.73
CA LYS A 28 9.36 14.33 3.86
C LYS A 28 10.27 13.37 3.10
N LYS A 29 9.93 12.08 3.09
CA LYS A 29 10.73 11.01 2.46
C LYS A 29 9.92 10.36 1.34
N THR A 30 10.16 10.77 0.10
CA THR A 30 9.44 10.30 -1.11
C THR A 30 10.31 9.48 -2.07
N GLY A 31 11.50 9.10 -1.63
CA GLY A 31 12.43 8.28 -2.40
C GLY A 31 12.00 6.81 -2.49
N PHE A 32 12.71 6.05 -3.31
CA PHE A 32 12.49 4.61 -3.49
C PHE A 32 12.68 3.83 -2.18
N ILE A 33 13.79 4.06 -1.47
CA ILE A 33 14.13 3.30 -0.26
C ILE A 33 13.07 3.46 0.85
N PRO A 34 12.63 4.69 1.22
CA PRO A 34 11.54 4.87 2.18
C PRO A 34 10.24 4.17 1.77
N ALA A 35 9.87 4.24 0.48
CA ALA A 35 8.67 3.60 -0.03
C ALA A 35 8.78 2.07 0.00
N MET A 36 9.93 1.52 -0.38
CA MET A 36 10.20 0.08 -0.30
C MET A 36 10.14 -0.41 1.15
N VAL A 37 10.75 0.32 2.08
CA VAL A 37 10.66 0.00 3.53
C VAL A 37 9.21 0.05 4.01
N ALA A 38 8.43 1.05 3.60
CA ALA A 38 7.01 1.13 3.94
C ALA A 38 6.25 -0.11 3.44
N VAL A 39 6.46 -0.51 2.19
CA VAL A 39 5.85 -1.72 1.60
C VAL A 39 6.23 -2.97 2.39
N VAL A 40 7.52 -3.17 2.69
CA VAL A 40 8.00 -4.33 3.46
C VAL A 40 7.38 -4.39 4.86
N LEU A 41 7.33 -3.25 5.56
CA LEU A 41 6.69 -3.14 6.87
C LEU A 41 5.18 -3.42 6.80
N LEU A 42 4.52 -2.93 5.75
CA LEU A 42 3.09 -3.19 5.53
C LEU A 42 2.83 -4.67 5.30
N THR A 43 3.65 -5.34 4.48
CA THR A 43 3.53 -6.78 4.22
C THR A 43 3.67 -7.56 5.52
N GLY A 44 4.69 -7.27 6.34
CA GLY A 44 4.86 -7.93 7.64
C GLY A 44 3.68 -7.68 8.58
N LEU A 45 3.10 -6.48 8.55
CA LEU A 45 1.91 -6.15 9.34
C LEU A 45 0.71 -6.99 8.93
N PHE A 46 0.42 -7.08 7.62
CA PHE A 46 -0.71 -7.84 7.11
C PHE A 46 -0.57 -9.34 7.43
N THR A 47 0.63 -9.91 7.23
CA THR A 47 0.89 -11.30 7.64
C THR A 47 0.64 -11.50 9.13
N GLY A 48 1.06 -10.56 9.98
CA GLY A 48 0.82 -10.62 11.42
C GLY A 48 -0.67 -10.53 11.79
N LEU A 49 -1.43 -9.68 11.12
CA LEU A 49 -2.88 -9.51 11.38
C LEU A 49 -3.69 -10.75 10.99
N GLU A 50 -3.32 -11.42 9.90
CA GLU A 50 -3.98 -12.67 9.47
C GLU A 50 -3.86 -13.78 10.53
N MET A 51 -2.77 -13.81 11.31
CA MET A 51 -2.56 -14.83 12.34
C MET A 51 -3.44 -14.66 13.59
N ILE A 52 -4.05 -13.49 13.79
CA ILE A 52 -4.78 -13.14 15.03
C ILE A 52 -6.28 -13.54 14.93
N ALA A 53 -6.76 -13.96 13.75
CA ALA A 53 -8.12 -14.45 13.52
C ALA A 53 -9.23 -13.51 14.07
N LEU A 54 -9.08 -12.21 13.84
CA LEU A 54 -10.07 -11.20 14.22
C LEU A 54 -11.26 -11.20 13.24
N SER A 55 -12.38 -10.60 13.66
CA SER A 55 -13.50 -10.36 12.75
C SER A 55 -13.10 -9.44 11.60
N GLU A 56 -13.70 -9.62 10.43
CA GLU A 56 -13.33 -8.93 9.18
C GLU A 56 -13.35 -7.39 9.33
N TRP A 57 -14.41 -6.86 9.94
CA TRP A 57 -14.54 -5.44 10.23
C TRP A 57 -13.45 -4.90 11.16
N LEU A 58 -13.08 -5.67 12.19
CA LEU A 58 -12.06 -5.25 13.14
C LEU A 58 -10.67 -5.31 12.51
N THR A 59 -10.39 -6.35 11.72
CA THR A 59 -9.16 -6.50 10.94
C THR A 59 -8.98 -5.33 9.98
N MET A 60 -10.03 -4.94 9.27
CA MET A 60 -10.01 -3.83 8.33
C MET A 60 -9.74 -2.49 9.02
N LEU A 61 -10.37 -2.25 10.17
CA LEU A 61 -10.16 -1.03 10.97
C LEU A 61 -8.72 -0.94 11.49
N ILE A 62 -8.20 -2.04 12.05
CA ILE A 62 -6.84 -2.11 12.59
C ILE A 62 -5.82 -1.97 11.46
N ALA A 63 -6.01 -2.66 10.34
CA ALA A 63 -5.14 -2.56 9.17
C ALA A 63 -5.09 -1.13 8.62
N ALA A 64 -6.23 -0.43 8.57
CA ALA A 64 -6.29 0.96 8.13
C ALA A 64 -5.52 1.91 9.08
N LEU A 65 -5.74 1.79 10.39
CA LEU A 65 -5.07 2.63 11.39
C LEU A 65 -3.57 2.37 11.47
N VAL A 66 -3.19 1.10 11.55
CA VAL A 66 -1.78 0.72 11.68
C VAL A 66 -1.05 0.92 10.36
N GLY A 67 -1.68 0.64 9.21
CA GLY A 67 -1.14 0.95 7.89
C GLY A 67 -0.87 2.44 7.70
N ALA A 68 -1.80 3.30 8.15
CA ALA A 68 -1.58 4.75 8.16
C ALA A 68 -0.39 5.15 9.07
N GLY A 69 -0.25 4.50 10.22
CA GLY A 69 0.90 4.65 11.12
C GLY A 69 2.22 4.24 10.47
N VAL A 70 2.27 3.09 9.80
CA VAL A 70 3.44 2.59 9.08
C VAL A 70 3.87 3.58 7.99
N PHE A 71 2.93 4.08 7.18
CA PHE A 71 3.24 5.10 6.19
C PHE A 71 3.73 6.40 6.83
N ALA A 72 3.10 6.85 7.92
CA ALA A 72 3.52 8.06 8.63
C ALA A 72 4.97 7.96 9.14
N VAL A 73 5.34 6.82 9.73
CA VAL A 73 6.71 6.59 10.25
C VAL A 73 7.71 6.43 9.11
N ALA A 74 7.42 5.56 8.14
CA ALA A 74 8.35 5.24 7.05
C ALA A 74 8.61 6.45 6.13
N LEU A 75 7.58 7.22 5.82
CA LEU A 75 7.64 8.37 4.91
C LEU A 75 7.89 9.71 5.64
N GLY A 76 7.90 9.69 6.98
CA GLY A 76 8.14 10.87 7.82
C GLY A 76 7.04 11.92 7.74
N THR A 77 5.78 11.50 7.84
CA THR A 77 4.58 12.35 7.77
C THR A 77 3.72 12.26 9.03
N SER A 78 2.66 13.07 9.11
CA SER A 78 1.64 12.91 10.15
C SER A 78 0.73 11.70 9.86
N LEU A 79 0.04 11.20 10.88
CA LEU A 79 -0.89 10.08 10.79
C LEU A 79 -1.99 10.32 9.75
N LEU A 80 -2.56 11.53 9.73
CA LEU A 80 -3.59 11.92 8.75
C LEU A 80 -3.07 11.86 7.31
N ARG A 81 -1.82 12.28 7.08
CA ARG A 81 -1.19 12.17 5.76
C ARG A 81 -0.86 10.73 5.40
N GLY A 82 -0.45 9.91 6.37
CA GLY A 82 -0.26 8.47 6.19
C GLY A 82 -1.55 7.75 5.77
N PHE A 83 -2.69 8.15 6.35
CA PHE A 83 -4.01 7.67 5.93
C PHE A 83 -4.38 8.11 4.51
N LEU A 84 -4.13 9.38 4.14
CA LEU A 84 -4.34 9.81 2.76
C LEU A 84 -3.47 9.05 1.77
N ILE A 85 -2.22 8.74 2.15
CA ILE A 85 -1.32 7.92 1.32
C ILE A 85 -1.94 6.54 1.09
N SER A 86 -2.44 5.86 2.12
CA SER A 86 -3.04 4.53 1.94
C SER A 86 -4.23 4.56 0.99
N VAL A 87 -5.12 5.56 1.13
CA VAL A 87 -6.27 5.75 0.23
C VAL A 87 -5.82 5.99 -1.21
N ILE A 88 -4.84 6.87 -1.43
CA ILE A 88 -4.32 7.16 -2.77
C ILE A 88 -3.64 5.93 -3.37
N VAL A 89 -2.86 5.18 -2.58
CA VAL A 89 -2.19 3.95 -3.03
C VAL A 89 -3.21 2.92 -3.49
N VAL A 90 -4.25 2.68 -2.69
CA VAL A 90 -5.34 1.75 -3.04
C VAL A 90 -6.03 2.20 -4.34
N ALA A 91 -6.34 3.49 -4.47
CA ALA A 91 -6.95 4.03 -5.69
C ALA A 91 -6.04 3.88 -6.92
N LEU A 92 -4.74 4.17 -6.78
CA LEU A 92 -3.77 4.00 -7.87
C LEU A 92 -3.61 2.54 -8.27
N GLN A 93 -3.53 1.62 -7.30
CA GLN A 93 -3.43 0.19 -7.59
C GLN A 93 -4.70 -0.35 -8.24
N ALA A 94 -5.89 0.08 -7.78
CA ALA A 94 -7.17 -0.24 -8.39
C ALA A 94 -7.22 0.23 -9.85
N ALA A 95 -6.80 1.47 -10.11
CA ALA A 95 -6.74 2.03 -11.46
C ALA A 95 -5.74 1.28 -12.36
N MET A 96 -4.56 0.94 -11.84
CA MET A 96 -3.56 0.15 -12.57
C MET A 96 -4.08 -1.24 -12.93
N LEU A 97 -4.74 -1.93 -11.99
CA LEU A 97 -5.34 -3.24 -12.24
C LEU A 97 -6.47 -3.15 -13.26
N TYR A 98 -7.31 -2.12 -13.17
CA TYR A 98 -8.37 -1.87 -14.14
C TYR A 98 -7.81 -1.63 -15.55
N LEU A 99 -6.73 -0.84 -15.68
CA LEU A 99 -6.11 -0.58 -16.98
C LEU A 99 -5.42 -1.81 -17.58
N LEU A 100 -4.85 -2.69 -16.75
CA LEU A 100 -4.10 -3.86 -17.22
C LEU A 100 -4.98 -5.07 -17.51
N PHE A 101 -6.03 -5.29 -16.72
CA PHE A 101 -6.88 -6.48 -16.80
C PHE A 101 -8.34 -6.17 -17.17
N GLY A 102 -8.75 -4.90 -17.22
CA GLY A 102 -10.16 -4.53 -17.35
C GLY A 102 -11.00 -4.86 -16.11
N VAL A 103 -10.37 -5.30 -15.02
CA VAL A 103 -11.03 -5.78 -13.81
C VAL A 103 -11.18 -4.64 -12.80
N TRP A 104 -12.42 -4.38 -12.38
CA TRP A 104 -12.69 -3.49 -11.25
C TRP A 104 -12.61 -4.29 -9.94
N LEU A 105 -11.95 -3.77 -8.91
CA LEU A 105 -11.82 -4.43 -7.58
C LEU A 105 -13.16 -4.59 -6.81
N GLY A 106 -14.30 -4.48 -7.48
CA GLY A 106 -15.64 -4.78 -6.97
C GLY A 106 -16.42 -5.82 -7.79
N SER A 107 -15.85 -6.38 -8.86
CA SER A 107 -16.55 -7.40 -9.69
C SER A 107 -16.52 -8.82 -9.10
N GLY A 108 -15.98 -8.99 -7.88
CA GLY A 108 -15.98 -10.26 -7.14
C GLY A 108 -17.23 -10.50 -6.26
N ALA A 109 -18.28 -9.68 -6.41
CA ALA A 109 -19.53 -9.80 -5.65
C ALA A 109 -20.68 -10.39 -6.50
N ALA A 110 -20.39 -11.37 -7.35
CA ALA A 110 -21.39 -12.16 -8.08
C ALA A 110 -21.06 -13.65 -7.99
#